data_AF-A0A816HY35-F1
#
_entry.id   AF-A0A816HY35-F1
#
_cell.length_a   1.000
_cell.length_b   1.000
_cell.length_c   1.000
_cell.angle_alpha   90.00
_cell.angle_beta   90.00
_cell.angle_gamma   90.00
#
_symmetry.space_group_name_H-M   'P 1'
#
loop_
_entity.id
_entity.type
_entity.pdbx_description
1 polymer ?
#
loop_
_entity_poly.entity_id
_entity_poly.type
_entity_poly.pdbx_seq_one_letter_code
_entity_poly.pdbx_strand_id
1 'polypeptide(L)' 'MSIQENIAYGDNSRNNIPIEEIIQAAQNANIHEFIQSLPNGYETNCGVKGVQLSGGHKQRI' A
#
# COMPACT_ATOMS: atom_id res chain seq x y z
N MET A 1 7.08 3.70 7.09
CA MET A 1 6.48 3.92 5.77
C MET A 1 5.21 3.09 5.73
N SER A 2 4.07 3.74 5.55
CA SER A 2 2.78 3.09 5.45
C SER A 2 2.63 2.39 4.09
N ILE A 3 1.65 1.49 3.97
CA ILE A 3 1.33 0.86 2.68
C ILE A 3 0.95 1.93 1.65
N GLN A 4 0.18 2.95 2.06
CA GLN A 4 -0.15 4.09 1.21
C GLN A 4 1.09 4.76 0.62
N GLU A 5 2.07 5.06 1.47
CA GLU A 5 3.31 5.72 1.06
C GLU A 5 4.13 4.84 0.11
N ASN A 6 4.12 3.51 0.29
CA ASN A 6 4.80 2.58 -0.62
C ASN A 6 4.16 2.58 -2.02
N ILE A 7 2.83 2.50 -2.08
CA ILE A 7 2.12 2.50 -3.38
C ILE A 7 2.29 3.85 -4.08
N ALA A 8 2.15 4.96 -3.33
CA ALA A 8 2.33 6.30 -3.88
C ALA A 8 3.75 6.55 -4.40
N TYR A 9 4.76 5.90 -3.81
CA TYR A 9 6.15 5.99 -4.27
C TYR A 9 6.35 5.52 -5.72
N GLY A 10 5.42 4.73 -6.27
CA GLY A 10 5.43 4.32 -7.67
C GLY A 10 5.29 5.48 -8.67
N ASP A 11 4.76 6.62 -8.24
CA ASP A 11 4.70 7.85 -9.03
C ASP A 11 5.45 8.98 -8.32
N ASN A 12 6.65 9.22 -8.84
CA ASN A 12 7.61 10.21 -8.37
C ASN A 12 7.49 11.56 -9.08
N SER A 13 6.46 11.74 -9.92
CA SER A 13 6.21 12.99 -10.65
C SER A 13 5.27 13.95 -9.91
N ARG A 14 4.45 13.41 -8.99
CA ARG A 14 3.44 14.14 -8.23
C ARG A 14 3.73 14.03 -6.73
N ASN A 15 3.57 15.13 -6.00
CA ASN A 15 3.84 15.15 -4.56
C ASN A 15 2.66 14.65 -3.71
N ASN A 16 1.43 14.81 -4.21
CA ASN A 16 0.20 14.43 -3.50
C ASN A 16 -0.67 13.56 -4.41
N ILE A 17 -0.56 12.25 -4.25
CA ILE A 17 -1.43 11.30 -4.95
C ILE A 17 -2.72 11.14 -4.15
N PRO A 18 -3.91 11.37 -4.76
CA PRO A 18 -5.19 11.15 -4.10
C PRO A 18 -5.33 9.71 -3.60
N ILE A 19 -5.99 9.53 -2.46
CA ILE A 19 -6.19 8.21 -1.87
C ILE A 19 -7.00 7.29 -2.79
N GLU A 20 -7.91 7.85 -3.60
CA GLU A 20 -8.70 7.12 -4.57
C GLU A 20 -7.83 6.44 -5.63
N GLU A 21 -6.79 7.12 -6.12
CA GLU A 21 -5.85 6.53 -7.10
C GLU A 21 -5.02 5.40 -6.47
N ILE A 22 -4.63 5.56 -5.21
CA ILE A 22 -3.90 4.54 -4.45
C ILE A 22 -4.79 3.29 -4.24
N ILE A 23 -6.07 3.50 -3.93
CA ILE A 23 -7.05 2.41 -3.82
C ILE A 23 -7.22 1.71 -5.15
N GLN A 24 -7.37 2.45 -6.25
CA GLN A 24 -7.48 1.88 -7.60
C GLN A 24 -6.24 1.05 -7.98
N ALA A 25 -5.04 1.56 -7.70
CA ALA A 25 -3.80 0.82 -7.95
C ALA A 25 -3.75 -0.49 -7.15
N ALA A 26 -4.11 -0.46 -5.86
CA ALA A 26 -4.17 -1.65 -5.01
C ALA A 26 -5.25 -2.66 -5.45
N GLN A 27 -6.37 -2.19 -5.98
CA GLN A 27 -7.43 -3.05 -6.55
C GLN A 27 -6.92 -3.74 -7.82
N ASN A 28 -6.30 -3.00 -8.73
CA ASN A 28 -5.69 -3.55 -9.95
C ASN A 28 -4.60 -4.57 -9.65
N ALA A 29 -3.83 -4.38 -8.57
CA ALA A 29 -2.82 -5.31 -8.10
C ALA A 29 -3.37 -6.49 -7.28
N ASN A 30 -4.70 -6.60 -7.09
CA ASN A 30 -5.37 -7.63 -6.28
C ASN A 30 -4.85 -7.71 -4.83
N ILE A 31 -4.61 -6.56 -4.19
CA ILE A 31 -4.16 -6.50 -2.78
C ILE A 31 -5.05 -5.63 -1.88
N HIS A 32 -6.01 -4.90 -2.45
CA HIS A 32 -6.93 -4.04 -1.71
C HIS A 32 -7.61 -4.75 -0.52
N GLU A 33 -8.22 -5.91 -0.74
CA GLU A 33 -8.93 -6.67 0.31
C GLU A 33 -8.00 -7.06 1.47
N PHE A 34 -6.76 -7.44 1.16
CA PHE A 34 -5.77 -7.71 2.20
C PHE A 34 -5.43 -6.44 2.99
N ILE A 35 -5.20 -5.32 2.31
CA ILE A 35 -4.91 -4.04 2.98
C ILE A 35 -6.08 -3.65 3.88
N GLN A 36 -7.33 -3.74 3.40
CA GLN A 36 -8.54 -3.46 4.17
C GLN A 36 -8.71 -4.40 5.37
N SER A 37 -8.19 -5.62 5.32
CA SER A 37 -8.24 -6.55 6.45
C SER A 37 -7.29 -6.20 7.60
N LEU A 38 -6.32 -5.29 7.38
CA LEU A 38 -5.37 -4.86 8.40
C LEU A 38 -6.03 -3.84 9.35
N PRO A 39 -5.69 -3.83 10.66
CA PRO A 39 -6.29 -2.92 11.63
C PRO A 39 -6.23 -1.43 11.26
N ASN A 40 -5.17 -1.02 10.55
CA ASN A 40 -4.95 0.36 10.13
C ASN A 40 -5.06 0.55 8.61
N GLY A 41 -5.55 -0.46 7.87
CA GLY A 41 -5.72 -0.34 6.43
C GLY A 41 -4.45 0.10 5.70
N TYR A 42 -4.60 1.13 4.85
CA TYR A 42 -3.52 1.77 4.10
C TYR A 42 -2.48 2.50 4.96
N GLU A 43 -2.86 2.94 6.16
CA GLU A 43 -1.96 3.57 7.14
C GLU A 43 -1.10 2.54 7.89
N THR A 44 -1.31 1.25 7.66
CA THR A 44 -0.49 0.21 8.24
C THR A 44 0.97 0.41 7.86
N ASN A 45 1.82 0.62 8.86
CA ASN A 45 3.27 0.66 8.68
C ASN A 45 3.79 -0.72 8.26
N CYS A 46 4.58 -0.77 7.20
CA CYS A 46 5.27 -1.97 6.74
C CYS A 46 6.80 -1.77 6.75
N GLY A 47 7.55 -2.86 6.95
CA GLY A 47 9.03 -2.84 7.07
C GLY A 47 9.55 -3.34 8.42
N VAL A 48 10.78 -2.97 8.79
CA VAL A 48 11.52 -3.54 9.95
C VAL A 48 10.80 -3.39 11.29
N LYS A 49 9.99 -2.33 11.46
CA LYS A 49 9.20 -2.06 12.67
C LYS A 49 7.68 -2.19 12.46
N GLY A 50 7.25 -2.65 11.28
CA GLY A 50 5.84 -2.71 10.88
C GLY A 50 5.32 -4.13 10.71
N VAL A 51 4.13 -4.26 10.12
CA VAL A 51 3.57 -5.57 9.73
C VAL A 51 4.52 -6.26 8.76
N GLN A 52 4.79 -7.55 9.00
CA GLN A 52 5.53 -8.37 8.07
C GLN A 52 4.64 -8.79 6.91
N LEU A 53 4.97 -8.26 5.73
CA LEU A 53 4.35 -8.66 4.48
C LEU A 53 5.03 -9.93 3.96
N SER A 54 4.23 -10.89 3.49
CA SER A 54 4.72 -12.05 2.76
C SER A 54 5.42 -11.61 1.46
N GLY A 55 6.22 -12.49 0.84
CA GLY A 55 6.86 -12.19 -0.44
C GLY A 55 5.86 -11.80 -1.54
N GLY A 56 4.71 -12.51 -1.60
CA GLY A 56 3.65 -12.19 -2.55
C GLY A 56 2.94 -10.87 -2.27
N HIS A 57 2.79 -10.46 -1.01
CA HIS A 57 2.26 -9.13 -0.68
C HIS A 57 3.22 -8.03 -1.12
N LYS A 58 4.53 -8.21 -0.90
CA LYS A 58 5.56 -7.25 -1.33
C LYS A 58 5.71 -7.13 -2.85
N GLN A 59 5.30 -8.14 -3.62
CA GLN A 59 5.30 -8.04 -5.09
C GLN A 59 4.11 -7.25 -5.64
N ARG A 60 3.03 -7.13 -4.85
CA ARG A 60 1.78 -6.45 -5.25
C ARG A 60 1.66 -5.02 -4.70
N ILE A 61 2.41 -4.69 -3.64
CA ILE A 61 2.56 -3.34 -3.06
C ILE A 61 3.80 -2.71 -3.66
#